data_AF-A0A850QM20-F1
#
_entry.id   AF-A0A850QM20-F1
#
_cell.length_a   1.000
_cell.length_b   1.000
_cell.length_c   1.000
_cell.angle_alpha   90.00
_cell.angle_beta   90.00
_cell.angle_gamma   90.00
#
_symmetry.space_group_name_H-M   'P 1'
#
loop_
_entity.id
_entity.type
_entity.pdbx_description
1 polymer ?
#
loop_
_entity_poly.entity_id
_entity_poly.type
_entity_poly.pdbx_seq_one_letter_code
_entity_poly.pdbx_strand_id
1 'polypeptide(L)' 'MDKMLDALATEGYFLWDDFLNNEQVEHLRQCIPDNWKKARIGRNDEIMRESSIRSDKIQWLSPEQGWP' A
#
# COMPACT_ATOMS: atom_id res chain seq x y z
N MET A 1 -9.37 -18.57 -2.40
CA MET A 1 -10.04 -17.62 -3.31
C MET A 1 -11.51 -17.50 -2.99
N ASP A 2 -12.28 -18.59 -3.01
CA ASP A 2 -13.74 -18.53 -2.78
C ASP A 2 -14.14 -17.85 -1.46
N LYS A 3 -13.50 -18.23 -0.34
CA LYS A 3 -13.73 -17.57 0.97
C LYS A 3 -13.47 -16.06 0.99
N MET A 4 -12.49 -15.59 0.19
CA MET A 4 -12.19 -14.17 0.07
C MET A 4 -13.29 -13.47 -0.72
N LEU A 5 -13.71 -14.05 -1.84
CA LEU A 5 -14.77 -13.49 -2.68
C LEU A 5 -16.09 -13.41 -1.92
N ASP A 6 -16.43 -14.46 -1.17
CA ASP A 6 -17.63 -14.50 -0.34
C ASP A 6 -17.58 -13.41 0.74
N ALA A 7 -16.49 -13.32 1.50
CA ALA A 7 -16.34 -12.31 2.56
C ALA A 7 -16.31 -10.88 2.03
N LEU A 8 -15.72 -10.64 0.85
CA LEU A 8 -15.77 -9.33 0.21
C LEU A 8 -17.21 -8.98 -0.22
N ALA A 9 -17.98 -9.96 -0.71
CA ALA A 9 -19.36 -9.76 -1.13
C ALA A 9 -20.31 -9.53 0.04
N THR A 10 -20.07 -10.18 1.20
CA THR A 10 -20.95 -10.07 2.37
C THR A 10 -20.53 -9.01 3.37
N GLU A 11 -19.24 -8.93 3.70
CA GLU A 11 -18.70 -8.08 4.77
C GLU A 11 -17.98 -6.83 4.26
N GLY A 12 -17.61 -6.80 2.96
CA GLY A 12 -16.87 -5.70 2.36
C GLY A 12 -15.37 -5.66 2.71
N TYR A 13 -14.87 -6.65 3.46
CA TYR A 13 -13.45 -6.80 3.76
C TYR A 13 -13.09 -8.27 3.98
N PHE A 14 -11.80 -8.60 3.83
CA PHE A 14 -11.26 -9.93 4.14
C PHE A 14 -9.83 -9.78 4.67
N LEU A 15 -9.51 -10.45 5.79
CA LEU A 15 -8.15 -10.52 6.31
C LEU A 15 -7.48 -11.78 5.78
N TRP A 16 -6.36 -11.59 5.07
CA TRP A 16 -5.58 -12.69 4.52
C TRP A 16 -4.21 -12.74 5.20
N ASP A 17 -4.11 -13.60 6.22
CA ASP A 17 -2.85 -13.86 6.91
C ASP A 17 -1.90 -14.71 6.06
N ASP A 18 -0.60 -14.46 6.18
CA ASP A 18 0.46 -15.16 5.44
C ASP A 18 0.29 -15.12 3.90
N PHE A 19 -0.20 -14.00 3.36
CA PHE A 19 -0.36 -13.81 1.92
C PHE A 19 0.95 -14.01 1.14
N LEU A 20 2.05 -13.53 1.71
CA LEU A 20 3.42 -13.80 1.27
C LEU A 20 4.15 -14.56 2.37
N ASN A 21 5.10 -15.41 1.97
CA ASN A 21 5.98 -16.05 2.93
C ASN A 21 7.02 -15.04 3.49
N ASN A 22 7.69 -15.41 4.58
CA ASN A 22 8.66 -14.54 5.26
C ASN A 22 9.82 -14.07 4.37
N GLU A 23 10.30 -14.92 3.46
CA GLU A 23 11.40 -14.58 2.55
C GLU A 23 10.97 -13.50 1.56
N GLN A 24 9.78 -13.64 0.97
CA GLN A 24 9.20 -12.66 0.07
C GLN A 24 8.94 -11.31 0.76
N VAL A 25 8.51 -11.34 2.03
CA VAL A 25 8.31 -10.12 2.84
C VAL A 25 9.65 -9.42 3.09
N GLU A 26 10.71 -10.17 3.37
CA GLU A 26 12.03 -9.59 3.62
C GLU A 26 12.64 -8.99 2.34
N HIS A 27 12.49 -9.64 1.18
CA HIS A 27 12.91 -9.07 -0.11
C HIS A 27 12.19 -7.74 -0.41
N LEU A 28 10.86 -7.70 -0.23
CA LEU A 28 10.10 -6.47 -0.39
C LEU A 28 10.60 -5.33 0.49
N ARG A 29 10.98 -5.64 1.74
CA ARG A 29 11.52 -4.67 2.68
C ARG A 29 12.84 -4.08 2.20
N GLN A 30 13.70 -4.87 1.57
CA GLN A 30 15.00 -4.43 1.06
C GLN A 30 14.87 -3.52 -0.17
N CYS A 31 13.79 -3.65 -0.92
CA CYS A 31 13.49 -2.80 -2.07
C CYS A 31 12.87 -1.45 -1.71
N ILE A 32 12.60 -1.19 -0.42
CA ILE A 32 12.02 0.07 0.03
C ILE A 32 13.02 1.21 -0.22
N PRO A 33 12.68 2.21 -1.04
CA PRO A 33 13.57 3.32 -1.33
C PRO A 33 13.75 4.23 -0.11
N ASP A 34 14.90 4.89 0.02
CA ASP A 34 15.15 5.76 1.18
C ASP A 34 14.33 7.07 1.16
N ASN A 35 13.94 7.54 -0.03
CA ASN A 35 13.39 8.88 -0.21
C ASN A 35 11.86 8.91 -0.32
N TRP A 36 11.19 8.90 0.83
CA TRP A 36 9.73 8.93 0.89
C TRP A 36 9.19 10.37 0.96
N LYS A 37 8.15 10.66 0.17
CA LYS A 37 7.51 11.98 0.14
C LYS A 37 6.34 12.02 1.12
N LYS A 38 6.17 13.12 1.84
CA LYS A 38 4.99 13.30 2.71
C LYS A 38 3.72 13.22 1.87
N ALA A 39 2.79 12.38 2.30
CA ALA A 39 1.57 12.19 1.58
C ALA A 39 0.69 13.45 1.61
N ARG A 40 -0.15 13.60 0.58
CA ARG A 40 -1.09 14.72 0.44
C ARG A 40 -2.52 14.16 0.34
N ILE A 41 -3.51 15.02 0.55
CA ILE A 41 -4.94 14.67 0.49
C ILE A 41 -5.60 15.54 -0.57
N GLY A 42 -6.57 14.98 -1.29
CA GLY A 42 -7.32 15.66 -2.33
C GLY A 42 -7.24 14.94 -3.68
N ARG A 43 -8.08 15.38 -4.63
CA ARG A 43 -8.08 14.93 -6.03
C ARG A 43 -7.84 16.15 -6.93
N ASN A 44 -7.08 15.98 -8.00
CA ASN A 44 -6.78 17.03 -9.00
C ASN A 44 -6.18 18.30 -8.38
N ASP A 45 -6.85 19.45 -8.51
CA ASP A 45 -6.33 20.75 -8.08
C ASP A 45 -6.57 21.02 -6.59
N GLU A 46 -7.34 20.18 -5.91
CA GLU A 46 -7.61 20.28 -4.46
C GLU A 46 -6.58 19.52 -3.62
N ILE A 47 -5.37 19.30 -4.14
CA ILE A 47 -4.32 18.62 -3.40
C ILE A 47 -3.78 19.55 -2.31
N MET A 48 -4.26 19.37 -1.09
CA MET A 48 -3.78 20.06 0.10
C MET A 48 -2.94 19.14 0.97
N ARG A 49 -1.95 19.75 1.62
CA ARG A 49 -1.16 19.08 2.65
C ARG A 49 -1.80 19.36 4.00
N GLU A 50 -2.58 18.41 4.49
CA GLU A 50 -3.20 18.50 5.80
C GLU A 50 -2.64 17.42 6.73
N SER A 51 -1.58 17.75 7.45
CA SER A 51 -0.88 16.81 8.33
C SER A 51 -1.69 16.37 9.56
N SER A 52 -2.80 17.07 9.87
CA SER A 52 -3.78 16.68 10.88
C SER A 52 -4.64 15.49 10.44
N ILE A 53 -4.74 15.22 9.12
CA ILE A 53 -5.52 14.11 8.58
C ILE A 53 -4.61 12.94 8.19
N ARG A 54 -3.42 13.18 7.60
CA ARG A 54 -2.44 12.12 7.35
C ARG A 54 -0.99 12.60 7.48
N SER A 55 -0.16 11.81 8.15
CA SER A 55 1.24 12.15 8.46
C SER A 55 2.25 11.15 7.89
N ASP A 56 1.78 10.13 7.19
CA ASP A 56 2.60 9.12 6.55
C ASP A 56 3.43 9.71 5.39
N LYS A 57 4.55 9.05 5.09
CA LYS A 57 5.27 9.27 3.84
C LYS A 57 4.91 8.13 2.89
N ILE A 58 4.86 8.41 1.60
CA ILE A 58 4.55 7.44 0.55
C ILE A 58 5.49 7.63 -0.63
N GLN A 59 5.59 6.60 -1.45
CA GLN A 59 6.16 6.66 -2.78
C GLN A 59 5.28 5.85 -3.73
N TRP A 60 4.94 6.43 -4.87
CA TRP A 60 4.30 5.70 -5.95
C TRP A 60 5.32 4.75 -6.58
N LEU A 61 4.94 3.49 -6.73
CA LEU A 61 5.75 2.50 -7.42
C LEU A 61 5.45 2.54 -8.92
N SER A 62 6.45 2.20 -9.74
CA SER A 62 6.31 2.08 -11.19
C SER A 62 6.81 0.71 -11.68
N PRO A 63 6.24 0.17 -12.77
CA PRO A 63 6.65 -1.15 -13.27
C PRO A 63 8.14 -1.25 -13.63
N GLU A 64 8.77 -0.12 -13.95
CA GLU A 64 10.18 -0.04 -14.34
C GLU A 64 11.15 -0.25 -13.16
N GLN A 65 10.64 -0.26 -11.92
CA GLN A 65 11.46 -0.47 -10.72
C GLN A 65 11.86 -1.95 -10.50
N GLY A 66 11.35 -2.86 -11.34
CA GLY A 66 11.71 -4.28 -11.31
C GLY A 66 10.91 -5.09 -10.28
N TRP A 67 11.34 -6.35 -10.10
CA TRP A 67 10.77 -7.25 -9.11
C TRP A 67 11.61 -7.22 -7.82
N PRO A 68 10.97 -7.27 -6.65
CA PRO A 68 11.63 -7.50 -5.37
C PRO A 68 12.20 -8.92 -5.25
#